data_AF-A0A349JG78-F1
#
_entry.id   AF-A0A349JG78-F1
#
_cell.length_a   1.000
_cell.length_b   1.000
_cell.length_c   1.000
_cell.angle_alpha   90.00
_cell.angle_beta   90.00
_cell.angle_gamma   90.00
#
_symmetry.space_group_name_H-M   'P 1'
#
loop_
_entity.id
_entity.type
_entity.pdbx_description
1 polymer ?
#
loop_
_entity_poly.entity_id
_entity_poly.type
_entity_poly.pdbx_seq_one_letter_code
_entity_poly.pdbx_strand_id
1 'polypeptide(L)'
;IYVDVVKSPELLDIQKDLMSFVGENLGIGDRVSQPRPFVPHMTVGFRDLSKQNFEAAWLEFKGRSIFFEFTASELILLIHDGSQWNVGTEFLFAGS
;
A
#
# COMPACT_ATOMS: atom_id res chain seq x y z
N ILE A 1 2.66 3.77 -12.33
CA ILE A 1 2.05 5.09 -12.01
C ILE A 1 1.22 4.91 -10.76
N TYR A 2 1.28 5.85 -9.82
CA TYR A 2 0.55 5.78 -8.55
C TYR A 2 -0.06 7.13 -8.21
N VAL A 3 -1.08 7.11 -7.36
CA VAL A 3 -1.62 8.27 -6.66
C VAL A 3 -0.91 8.37 -5.31
N ASP A 4 -0.36 9.55 -5.02
CA ASP A 4 0.29 9.83 -3.75
C ASP A 4 -0.74 9.86 -2.63
N VAL A 5 -0.39 9.30 -1.47
CA VAL A 5 -1.25 9.27 -0.29
C VAL A 5 -0.67 10.19 0.77
N VAL A 6 -1.47 11.14 1.22
CA VAL A 6 -1.09 12.04 2.31
C VAL A 6 -0.86 11.20 3.58
N LYS A 7 0.32 11.35 4.18
CA LYS A 7 0.69 10.64 5.40
C LYS A 7 -0.04 11.26 6.59
N SER A 8 -0.90 10.48 7.24
CA SER A 8 -1.42 10.80 8.58
C SER A 8 -0.60 10.08 9.65
N PRO A 9 -0.56 10.58 10.90
CA PRO A 9 0.06 9.87 12.01
C PRO A 9 -0.47 8.45 12.18
N GLU A 10 -1.80 8.27 12.09
CA GLU A 10 -2.48 6.99 12.28
C GLU A 10 -2.03 5.95 11.24
N LEU A 11 -1.87 6.37 9.98
CA LEU A 11 -1.39 5.50 8.90
C LEU A 11 0.08 5.10 9.09
N LEU A 12 0.91 5.98 9.64
CA LEU A 12 2.31 5.66 9.93
C LEU A 12 2.43 4.75 11.16
N ASP A 13 1.64 5.00 12.19
CA ASP A 13 1.63 4.23 13.42
C ASP A 13 1.17 2.80 13.17
N ILE A 14 0.06 2.60 12.44
CA ILE A 14 -0.42 1.25 12.14
C ILE A 14 0.59 0.44 11.29
N GLN A 15 1.29 1.10 10.35
CA GLN A 15 2.31 0.42 9.56
C GLN A 15 3.49 -0.02 10.43
N LYS A 16 3.94 0.86 11.32
CA LYS A 16 5.02 0.57 12.26
C LYS A 16 4.64 -0.57 13.20
N ASP A 17 3.46 -0.49 13.81
CA ASP A 17 2.97 -1.48 14.76
C ASP A 17 2.76 -2.85 14.10
N LEU A 18 2.23 -2.87 12.87
CA LEU A 18 2.10 -4.11 12.09
C LEU A 18 3.46 -4.73 11.80
N MET A 19 4.47 -3.95 11.39
CA MET A 19 5.81 -4.46 11.12
C MET A 19 6.48 -5.02 12.38
N SER A 20 6.32 -4.35 13.52
CA SER A 20 6.79 -4.85 14.81
C SER A 20 6.08 -6.15 15.18
N PHE A 21 4.75 -6.18 15.14
CA PHE A 21 3.96 -7.36 15.49
C PHE A 21 4.33 -8.57 14.64
N VAL A 22 4.39 -8.41 13.32
CA VAL A 22 4.70 -9.48 12.37
C VAL A 22 6.15 -9.96 12.53
N GLY A 23 7.09 -9.05 12.78
CA GLY A 23 8.48 -9.40 13.04
C GLY A 23 8.68 -10.16 14.35
N GLU A 24 8.06 -9.71 15.44
CA GLU A 24 8.24 -10.25 16.79
C GLU A 24 7.44 -11.54 17.02
N ASN A 25 6.20 -11.60 16.53
CA ASN A 25 5.27 -12.70 16.86
C ASN A 25 5.25 -13.80 15.79
N LEU A 26 5.49 -13.45 14.52
CA LEU A 26 5.44 -14.42 13.41
C LEU A 26 6.83 -14.75 12.86
N GLY A 27 7.88 -14.02 13.27
CA GLY A 27 9.23 -14.18 12.73
C GLY A 27 9.34 -13.80 11.26
N ILE A 28 8.34 -13.10 10.71
CA ILE A 28 8.32 -12.65 9.32
C ILE A 28 9.00 -11.28 9.28
N GLY A 29 10.31 -11.30 9.08
CA GLY A 29 11.11 -10.09 8.93
C GLY A 29 11.55 -9.88 7.49
N ASP A 30 11.18 -8.75 6.89
CA ASP A 30 11.76 -8.34 5.61
C ASP A 30 13.02 -7.48 5.85
N ARG A 31 14.17 -8.15 5.86
CA ARG A 31 15.49 -7.53 6.05
C ARG A 31 15.85 -6.53 4.95
N VAL A 32 15.15 -6.55 3.80
CA VAL A 32 15.41 -5.69 2.64
C VAL A 32 14.57 -4.40 2.69
N SER A 33 13.34 -4.46 3.21
CA SER A 33 12.48 -3.28 3.36
C SER A 33 12.63 -2.54 4.69
N GLN A 34 13.09 -3.20 5.76
CA GLN A 34 13.30 -2.57 7.07
C GLN A 34 14.08 -1.22 7.06
N PRO A 35 15.14 -1.02 6.24
CA PRO A 35 15.82 0.27 6.22
C PRO A 35 15.12 1.35 5.38
N ARG A 36 14.04 1.02 4.65
CA ARG A 36 13.39 1.94 3.71
C ARG A 36 12.23 2.66 4.39
N PRO A 37 12.06 3.98 4.14
CA PRO A 37 10.90 4.68 4.65
C PRO A 37 9.62 4.15 4.01
N PHE A 38 8.55 4.12 4.80
CA PHE A 38 7.21 3.83 4.28
C PHE A 38 6.72 5.00 3.41
N VAL A 39 6.37 4.68 2.16
CA VAL A 39 5.82 5.60 1.16
C VAL A 39 4.46 5.05 0.74
N PRO A 40 3.38 5.40 1.47
CA PRO A 40 2.04 4.95 1.13
C PRO A 40 1.66 5.52 -0.24
N HIS A 41 1.11 4.66 -1.09
CA HIS A 41 0.67 5.05 -2.42
C HIS A 41 -0.41 4.07 -2.91
N MET A 42 -1.29 4.56 -3.78
CA MET A 42 -2.25 3.71 -4.48
C MET A 42 -1.77 3.50 -5.91
N THR A 43 -1.36 2.28 -6.26
CA THR A 43 -0.90 1.97 -7.62
C THR A 43 -2.09 1.97 -8.57
N VAL A 44 -2.01 2.75 -9.67
CA VAL A 44 -3.05 2.84 -10.71
C VAL A 44 -2.58 2.30 -12.07
N GLY A 45 -1.29 2.03 -12.23
CA GLY A 45 -0.73 1.37 -13.41
C GLY A 45 0.53 0.59 -13.05
N PHE A 46 0.54 -0.71 -13.37
CA PHE A 46 1.51 -1.68 -12.88
C PHE A 46 2.79 -1.79 -13.74
N ARG A 47 3.73 -2.62 -13.25
CA ARG A 47 5.14 -2.81 -13.60
C ARG A 47 5.45 -3.05 -15.10
N ASP A 48 4.48 -3.53 -15.88
CA ASP A 48 4.67 -3.87 -17.30
C ASP A 48 4.34 -2.72 -18.25
N LEU A 49 4.19 -1.51 -17.72
CA LEU A 49 4.08 -0.32 -18.55
C LEU A 49 5.36 -0.15 -19.36
N SER A 50 5.27 -0.37 -20.69
CA SER A 50 6.37 -0.05 -21.59
C SER A 50 6.78 1.42 -21.39
N LYS A 51 8.04 1.75 -21.67
CA LYS A 51 8.52 3.13 -21.56
C LYS A 51 7.63 4.13 -22.32
N GLN A 52 7.19 3.75 -23.52
CA GLN A 52 6.28 4.55 -24.35
C GLN A 52 4.92 4.75 -23.67
N ASN A 53 4.34 3.69 -23.11
CA ASN A 53 3.06 3.77 -22.41
C ASN A 53 3.18 4.57 -21.11
N PHE A 54 4.33 4.48 -20.42
CA PHE A 54 4.63 5.33 -19.27
C PHE A 54 4.69 6.80 -19.65
N GLU A 55 5.42 7.15 -20.70
CA GLU A 55 5.53 8.54 -21.16
C GLU A 55 4.18 9.12 -21.57
N ALA A 56 3.37 8.33 -22.30
CA ALA A 56 2.02 8.74 -22.71
C ALA A 56 1.11 8.98 -21.49
N ALA A 57 1.06 8.02 -20.55
CA ALA A 57 0.26 8.16 -19.34
C ALA A 57 0.78 9.28 -18.43
N TRP A 58 2.09 9.45 -18.31
CA TRP A 58 2.67 10.55 -17.53
C TRP A 58 2.30 11.91 -18.11
N LEU A 59 2.36 12.07 -19.44
CA LEU A 59 1.94 13.31 -20.11
C LEU A 59 0.48 13.64 -19.81
N GLU A 60 -0.38 12.62 -19.77
CA GLU A 60 -1.80 12.77 -19.47
C GLU A 60 -2.09 13.13 -18.01
N PHE A 61 -1.43 12.45 -17.06
CA PHE A 61 -1.80 12.51 -15.64
C PHE A 61 -0.98 13.49 -14.81
N LYS A 62 0.25 13.86 -15.21
CA LYS A 62 1.17 14.67 -14.37
C LYS A 62 0.59 16.03 -13.93
N GLY A 63 -0.30 16.61 -14.73
CA GLY A 63 -0.90 17.93 -14.48
C GLY A 63 -2.32 17.86 -13.92
N ARG A 64 -2.87 16.66 -13.74
CA ARG A 64 -4.23 16.50 -13.21
C ARG A 64 -4.17 16.55 -11.69
N SER A 65 -4.93 17.49 -11.11
CA SER A 65 -5.23 17.42 -9.68
C SER A 65 -6.28 16.36 -9.44
N ILE A 66 -6.13 15.65 -8.34
CA ILE A 66 -7.10 14.66 -7.88
C ILE A 66 -7.16 14.72 -6.36
N PHE A 67 -8.36 14.56 -5.82
CA PHE A 67 -8.59 14.53 -4.39
C PHE A 67 -9.60 13.42 -4.09
N PHE A 68 -9.16 12.49 -3.25
CA PHE A 68 -10.00 11.45 -2.68
C PHE A 68 -9.74 11.39 -1.19
N GLU A 69 -10.78 11.14 -0.44
CA GLU A 69 -10.73 10.98 1.01
C GLU A 69 -11.61 9.79 1.37
N PHE A 70 -11.11 8.95 2.26
CA PHE A 70 -11.86 7.83 2.80
C PHE A 70 -11.32 7.47 4.18
N THR A 71 -12.18 6.87 5.01
CA THR A 71 -11.77 6.24 6.25
C THR A 71 -11.55 4.75 5.98
N ALA A 72 -10.35 4.26 6.22
CA ALA A 72 -10.10 2.82 6.19
C ALA A 72 -10.81 2.17 7.38
N SER A 73 -11.60 1.12 7.15
CA SER A 73 -12.35 0.41 8.19
C SER A 73 -11.66 -0.84 8.69
N GLU A 74 -10.64 -1.33 7.98
CA GLU A 74 -10.03 -2.63 8.26
C GLU A 74 -8.63 -2.78 7.66
N LEU A 75 -7.89 -3.79 8.16
CA LEU A 75 -6.78 -4.43 7.45
C LEU A 75 -7.24 -5.78 6.89
N ILE A 76 -6.72 -6.14 5.73
CA ILE A 76 -7.00 -7.44 5.12
C ILE A 76 -5.69 -8.22 4.96
N LEU A 77 -5.62 -9.41 5.55
CA LEU A 77 -4.58 -10.38 5.23
C LEU A 77 -4.92 -11.05 3.91
N LEU A 78 -4.05 -10.84 2.91
CA LEU A 78 -4.15 -11.48 1.61
C LEU A 78 -3.21 -12.68 1.52
N ILE A 79 -3.68 -13.77 0.91
CA ILE A 79 -2.89 -14.98 0.66
C ILE A 79 -2.77 -15.15 -0.86
N HIS A 80 -1.53 -15.21 -1.36
CA HIS A 80 -1.28 -15.46 -2.77
C HIS A 80 -1.28 -16.96 -3.06
N ASP A 81 -2.08 -17.42 -4.02
CA ASP A 81 -2.19 -18.84 -4.40
C ASP A 81 -1.24 -19.28 -5.54
N GLY A 82 -0.43 -18.35 -6.04
CA GLY A 82 0.44 -18.55 -7.20
C GLY A 82 -0.06 -17.85 -8.47
N SER A 83 -1.32 -17.45 -8.51
CA SER A 83 -1.93 -16.69 -9.61
C SER A 83 -2.53 -15.36 -9.15
N GLN A 84 -3.17 -15.33 -7.98
CA GLN A 84 -3.88 -14.16 -7.48
C GLN A 84 -3.79 -14.03 -5.97
N TRP A 85 -4.10 -12.83 -5.48
CA TRP A 85 -4.29 -12.56 -4.06
C TRP A 85 -5.74 -12.85 -3.67
N ASN A 86 -5.92 -13.71 -2.68
CA ASN A 86 -7.23 -14.02 -2.11
C ASN A 86 -7.36 -13.40 -0.71
N VAL A 87 -8.58 -13.01 -0.34
CA VAL A 87 -8.87 -12.59 1.04
C VAL A 87 -8.73 -13.80 1.97
N GLY A 88 -7.82 -13.70 2.94
CA GLY A 88 -7.66 -14.69 4.00
C GLY A 88 -8.49 -14.31 5.23
N THR A 89 -8.21 -13.12 5.78
CA THR A 89 -8.85 -12.62 7.00
C THR A 89 -9.00 -11.10 6.96
N GLU A 90 -10.14 -10.61 7.42
CA GLU A 90 -10.43 -9.19 7.64
C GLU A 90 -10.27 -8.84 9.13
N PHE A 91 -9.60 -7.73 9.42
CA PHE A 91 -9.38 -7.19 10.75
C PHE A 91 -10.00 -5.80 10.81
N LEU A 92 -11.25 -5.73 11.27
CA LEU A 92 -11.95 -4.47 11.46
C LEU A 92 -11.21 -3.61 12.48
N PHE A 93 -11.01 -2.33 12.15
CA PHE A 93 -10.66 -1.36 13.17
C PHE A 93 -11.85 -1.17 14.09
N ALA A 94 -11.59 -1.09 15.40
CA ALA A 94 -12.62 -0.73 16.34
C ALA A 94 -13.18 0.63 15.93
N GLY A 95 -14.46 0.67 15.54
CA GLY A 95 -15.17 1.93 15.37
C GLY A 95 -15.12 2.70 16.69
N SER A 96 -14.87 4.00 16.60
CA SER A 96 -15.07 4.90 17.74
C SER A 96 -16.56 5.15 17.97
#